data_AF-A0AA38HWS1-F1
#
_entry.id   AF-A0AA38HWS1-F1
#
_cell.length_a   1.000
_cell.length_b   1.000
_cell.length_c   1.000
_cell.angle_alpha   90.00
_cell.angle_beta   90.00
_cell.angle_gamma   90.00
#
_symmetry.space_group_name_H-M   'P 1'
#
loop_
_entity.id
_entity.type
_entity.pdbx_description
1 polymer ?
#
loop_
_entity_poly.entity_id
_entity_poly.type
_entity_poly.pdbx_seq_one_letter_code
_entity_poly.pdbx_strand_id
1 'polypeptide(L)'
;MKRLCSVVLLLIAFRCVLTVHWCYVCDGSSCHDSPLSNIRQDCRKVHNNKHQRYLCESRHNKDQNTTVKRCIVNNPTTITECDELNLHRETSCFYCDRELCNTGAKTIEGYLTELKSFRERTEN
;
A
#
# COMPACT_ATOMS: atom_id res chain seq x y z
N MET A 1 -14.59 -31.73 25.29
CA MET A 1 -13.77 -30.51 25.03
C MET A 1 -12.75 -30.62 23.88
N LYS A 2 -12.51 -31.79 23.25
CA LYS A 2 -11.51 -31.92 22.15
C LYS A 2 -11.99 -31.43 20.76
N ARG A 3 -13.31 -31.42 20.50
CA ARG A 3 -13.87 -31.05 19.17
C ARG A 3 -13.83 -29.54 18.87
N LEU A 4 -13.84 -28.69 19.89
CA LEU A 4 -13.79 -27.23 19.73
C LEU A 4 -12.42 -26.73 19.27
N CYS A 5 -11.31 -27.32 19.77
CA CYS A 5 -9.96 -26.96 19.35
C CYS A 5 -9.72 -27.18 17.85
N SER A 6 -10.23 -28.28 17.29
CA SER A 6 -10.00 -28.62 15.88
C SER A 6 -10.71 -27.66 14.92
N VAL A 7 -11.91 -27.19 15.30
CA VAL A 7 -12.69 -26.22 14.50
C VAL A 7 -12.04 -24.85 14.54
N VAL A 8 -11.54 -24.42 15.71
CA VAL A 8 -10.84 -23.13 15.86
C VAL A 8 -9.54 -23.10 15.05
N LEU A 9 -8.75 -24.19 15.08
CA LEU A 9 -7.54 -24.32 14.26
C LEU A 9 -7.83 -24.30 12.76
N LEU A 10 -8.89 -24.98 12.32
CA LEU A 10 -9.35 -24.95 10.93
C LEU A 10 -9.77 -23.54 10.51
N LEU A 11 -10.48 -22.79 11.36
CA LEU A 11 -10.90 -21.41 11.06
C LEU A 11 -9.71 -20.45 10.98
N ILE A 12 -8.71 -20.61 11.86
CA ILE A 12 -7.47 -19.80 11.82
C ILE A 12 -6.67 -20.12 10.56
N ALA A 13 -6.51 -21.40 10.21
CA ALA A 13 -5.85 -21.82 8.98
C ALA A 13 -6.59 -21.33 7.72
N PHE A 14 -7.93 -21.37 7.72
CA PHE A 14 -8.75 -20.86 6.62
C PHE A 14 -8.63 -19.33 6.47
N ARG A 15 -8.51 -18.60 7.59
CA ARG A 15 -8.22 -17.16 7.59
C ARG A 15 -6.81 -16.85 7.06
N CYS A 16 -5.82 -17.69 7.30
CA CYS A 16 -4.47 -17.54 6.75
C CYS A 16 -4.39 -17.75 5.23
N VAL A 17 -5.28 -18.57 4.64
CA VAL A 17 -5.25 -18.88 3.19
C VAL A 17 -6.08 -17.89 2.36
N LEU A 18 -7.01 -17.15 2.98
CA LEU A 18 -7.92 -16.22 2.31
C LEU A 18 -7.63 -14.74 2.60
N THR A 19 -6.38 -14.38 2.89
CA THR A 19 -6.01 -12.96 2.97
C THR A 19 -6.13 -12.35 1.58
N VAL A 20 -7.25 -11.64 1.37
CA VAL A 20 -7.41 -10.72 0.26
C VAL A 20 -6.55 -9.48 0.57
N HIS A 21 -5.97 -8.88 -0.46
CA HIS A 21 -5.22 -7.65 -0.29
C HIS A 21 -5.79 -6.62 -1.25
N TRP A 22 -6.56 -5.69 -0.70
CA TRP A 22 -7.22 -4.63 -1.46
C TRP A 22 -6.39 -3.36 -1.45
N CYS A 23 -6.25 -2.72 -2.60
CA CYS A 23 -5.68 -1.38 -2.72
C CYS A 23 -6.60 -0.46 -3.53
N TYR A 24 -6.43 0.86 -3.36
CA TYR A 24 -6.95 1.81 -4.33
C TYR A 24 -6.06 1.82 -5.56
N VAL A 25 -6.68 1.87 -6.73
CA VAL A 25 -6.02 1.91 -8.03
C VAL A 25 -6.65 3.02 -8.86
N CYS A 26 -5.80 3.88 -9.41
CA CYS A 26 -6.18 4.95 -10.32
C CYS A 26 -4.91 5.48 -11.01
N ASP A 27 -5.09 6.21 -12.11
CA ASP A 27 -3.99 6.79 -12.89
C ASP A 27 -4.22 8.27 -13.23
N GLY A 28 -3.14 9.04 -13.18
CA GLY A 28 -3.05 10.42 -13.64
C GLY A 28 -3.88 11.44 -12.86
N SER A 29 -4.34 12.46 -13.58
CA SER A 29 -5.11 13.59 -13.04
C SER A 29 -6.48 13.19 -12.47
N SER A 30 -6.98 12.00 -12.83
CA SER A 30 -8.27 11.49 -12.35
C SER A 30 -8.20 10.95 -10.92
N CYS A 31 -7.00 10.67 -10.38
CA CYS A 31 -6.78 10.28 -8.98
C CYS A 31 -6.97 11.48 -8.03
N HIS A 32 -8.19 11.97 -7.87
CA HIS A 32 -8.49 12.95 -6.82
C HIS A 32 -8.74 12.27 -5.47
N ASP A 33 -8.64 13.05 -4.39
CA ASP A 33 -8.95 12.64 -3.00
C ASP A 33 -10.43 12.23 -2.80
N SER A 34 -11.25 12.25 -3.87
CA SER A 34 -12.61 11.74 -3.82
C SER A 34 -12.63 10.20 -3.81
N PRO A 35 -13.42 9.56 -2.94
CA PRO A 35 -13.56 8.10 -2.94
C PRO A 35 -14.15 7.54 -4.26
N LEU A 36 -14.71 8.39 -5.13
CA LEU A 36 -15.27 8.02 -6.43
C LEU A 36 -14.23 7.86 -7.54
N SER A 37 -13.09 8.55 -7.44
CA SER A 37 -12.00 8.47 -8.43
C SER A 37 -11.08 7.26 -8.24
N ASN A 38 -11.23 6.54 -7.13
CA ASN A 38 -10.34 5.47 -6.72
C ASN A 38 -11.04 4.12 -6.84
N ILE A 39 -10.54 3.25 -7.73
CA ILE A 39 -11.10 1.90 -7.90
C ILE A 39 -10.50 0.98 -6.84
N ARG A 40 -11.33 0.31 -6.05
CA ARG A 40 -10.85 -0.74 -5.13
C ARG A 40 -10.56 -2.01 -5.92
N GLN A 41 -9.34 -2.52 -5.86
CA GLN A 41 -8.95 -3.76 -6.56
C GLN A 41 -8.29 -4.77 -5.62
N ASP A 42 -8.61 -6.05 -5.81
CA ASP A 42 -7.91 -7.18 -5.18
C ASP A 42 -6.60 -7.40 -5.94
N CYS A 43 -5.46 -7.14 -5.30
CA CYS A 43 -4.16 -7.21 -5.93
C CYS A 43 -3.82 -8.60 -6.47
N ARG A 44 -4.39 -9.68 -5.91
CA ARG A 44 -4.21 -11.03 -6.45
C ARG A 44 -4.85 -11.20 -7.82
N LYS A 45 -5.95 -10.49 -8.09
CA LYS A 45 -6.62 -10.50 -9.40
C LYS A 45 -5.85 -9.68 -10.41
N VAL A 46 -5.30 -8.53 -9.99
CA VAL A 46 -4.49 -7.65 -10.84
C VAL A 46 -3.24 -8.38 -11.36
N HIS A 47 -2.54 -9.09 -10.47
CA HIS A 47 -1.31 -9.81 -10.80
C HIS A 47 -1.51 -11.29 -11.19
N ASN A 48 -2.77 -11.75 -11.22
CA ASN A 48 -3.15 -13.15 -11.46
C ASN A 48 -2.32 -14.17 -10.63
N ASN A 49 -1.97 -13.82 -9.40
CA ASN A 49 -1.13 -14.65 -8.53
C ASN A 49 -1.64 -14.63 -7.08
N LYS A 50 -1.98 -15.80 -6.54
CA LYS A 50 -2.55 -15.92 -5.20
C LYS A 50 -1.49 -16.12 -4.10
N HIS A 51 -0.26 -16.44 -4.47
CA HIS A 51 0.81 -16.82 -3.54
C HIS A 51 1.79 -15.67 -3.25
N GLN A 52 1.65 -14.53 -3.93
CA GLN A 52 2.45 -13.35 -3.67
C GLN A 52 1.87 -12.48 -2.56
N ARG A 53 2.78 -11.82 -1.84
CA ARG A 53 2.43 -10.70 -0.97
C ARG A 53 2.42 -9.43 -1.80
N TYR A 54 1.50 -8.53 -1.49
CA TYR A 54 1.30 -7.28 -2.20
C TYR A 54 1.47 -6.09 -1.26
N LEU A 55 1.75 -4.94 -1.85
CA LEU A 55 1.76 -3.63 -1.21
C LEU A 55 0.87 -2.68 -2.01
N CYS A 56 0.30 -1.69 -1.34
CA CYS A 56 -0.38 -0.58 -1.99
C CYS A 56 0.59 0.58 -2.17
N GLU A 57 0.77 1.03 -3.40
CA GLU A 57 1.54 2.25 -3.73
C GLU A 57 0.62 3.46 -3.80
N SER A 58 1.15 4.60 -3.37
CA SER A 58 0.67 5.90 -3.82
C SER A 58 1.87 6.76 -4.18
N ARG A 59 1.86 7.28 -5.41
CA ARG A 59 2.86 8.18 -5.95
C ARG A 59 2.20 9.49 -6.34
N HIS A 60 2.77 10.61 -5.94
CA HIS A 60 2.28 11.94 -6.25
C HIS A 60 3.41 12.72 -6.93
N ASN A 61 3.17 13.13 -8.18
CA ASN A 61 4.07 14.00 -8.91
C ASN A 61 3.59 15.44 -8.72
N LYS A 62 4.41 16.27 -8.06
CA LYS A 62 4.09 17.65 -7.70
C LYS A 62 4.08 18.56 -8.92
N ASP A 63 4.97 18.35 -9.88
CA ASP A 63 5.09 19.20 -11.07
C ASP A 63 3.87 19.08 -11.98
N GLN A 64 3.37 17.85 -12.13
CA GLN A 64 2.20 17.57 -12.95
C GLN A 64 0.89 17.61 -12.14
N ASN A 65 0.99 17.74 -10.82
CA ASN A 65 -0.11 17.60 -9.88
C ASN A 65 -0.94 16.31 -10.15
N THR A 66 -0.25 15.21 -10.44
CA THR A 66 -0.86 13.91 -10.73
C THR A 66 -0.60 12.95 -9.58
N THR A 67 -1.55 12.03 -9.37
CA THR A 67 -1.39 10.95 -8.40
C THR A 67 -1.58 9.62 -9.12
N VAL A 68 -0.82 8.62 -8.73
CA VAL A 68 -0.92 7.24 -9.23
C VAL A 68 -1.01 6.32 -8.05
N LYS A 69 -1.95 5.38 -8.09
CA LYS A 69 -2.14 4.37 -7.04
C LYS A 69 -2.20 2.99 -7.68
N ARG A 70 -1.43 2.03 -7.15
CA ARG A 70 -1.26 0.71 -7.77
C ARG A 70 -1.12 -0.39 -6.73
N CYS A 71 -1.46 -1.61 -7.16
CA CYS A 71 -1.07 -2.84 -6.48
C CYS A 71 0.34 -3.23 -6.93
N ILE A 72 1.25 -3.44 -6.01
CA ILE A 72 2.64 -3.85 -6.29
C ILE A 72 2.94 -5.17 -5.62
N VAL A 73 3.78 -6.00 -6.24
CA VAL A 73 4.30 -7.21 -5.61
C VAL A 73 5.29 -6.78 -4.53
N ASN A 74 5.19 -7.33 -3.32
CA ASN A 74 6.15 -7.09 -2.26
C ASN A 74 7.45 -7.86 -2.56
N ASN A 75 8.38 -7.21 -3.27
CA ASN A 75 9.72 -7.73 -3.52
C ASN A 75 10.79 -6.65 -3.31
N PRO A 76 12.06 -7.02 -3.09
CA PRO A 76 13.12 -6.05 -2.78
C PRO A 76 13.32 -4.97 -3.86
N THR A 77 13.21 -5.35 -5.14
CA THR A 77 13.39 -4.44 -6.27
C THR A 77 12.32 -3.36 -6.33
N THR A 78 11.07 -3.70 -6.04
CA THR A 78 9.96 -2.73 -6.03
C THR A 78 10.07 -1.75 -4.88
N ILE A 79 10.60 -2.16 -3.73
CA ILE A 79 10.74 -1.29 -2.56
C ILE A 79 11.74 -0.15 -2.85
N THR A 80 12.83 -0.46 -3.55
CA THR A 80 13.87 0.53 -3.89
C THR A 80 13.40 1.60 -4.88
N GLU A 81 12.45 1.29 -5.77
CA GLU A 81 11.96 2.27 -6.77
C GLU A 81 11.32 3.51 -6.12
N CYS A 82 10.59 3.32 -5.02
CA CYS A 82 9.91 4.41 -4.32
C CYS A 82 10.88 5.26 -3.51
N ASP A 83 11.89 4.62 -2.92
CA ASP A 83 12.97 5.31 -2.23
C ASP A 83 13.76 6.20 -3.19
N GLU A 84 14.07 5.69 -4.39
CA GLU A 84 14.72 6.46 -5.45
C GLU A 84 13.89 7.66 -5.89
N LEU A 85 12.57 7.47 -6.11
CA LEU A 85 11.68 8.56 -6.48
C LEU A 85 11.58 9.64 -5.40
N ASN A 86 11.65 9.26 -4.13
CA ASN A 86 11.64 10.19 -3.01
C ASN A 86 12.93 11.02 -2.90
N LEU A 87 14.02 10.63 -3.57
CA LEU A 87 15.22 11.46 -3.68
C LEU A 87 14.96 12.71 -4.55
N HIS A 88 14.01 12.61 -5.49
CA HIS A 88 13.59 13.73 -6.32
C HIS A 88 12.52 14.56 -5.60
N ARG A 89 12.78 15.85 -5.38
CA ARG A 89 11.85 16.73 -4.63
C ARG A 89 10.47 16.89 -5.27
N GLU A 90 10.38 16.56 -6.55
CA GLU A 90 9.24 16.70 -7.46
C GLU A 90 8.26 15.52 -7.34
N THR A 91 8.67 14.39 -6.76
CA THR A 91 7.81 13.22 -6.57
C THR A 91 7.81 12.79 -5.11
N SER A 92 6.65 12.37 -4.62
CA SER A 92 6.54 11.68 -3.35
C SER A 92 5.90 10.32 -3.56
N CYS A 93 6.45 9.29 -2.95
CA CYS A 93 6.03 7.91 -3.11
C CYS A 93 6.01 7.22 -1.75
N PHE A 94 5.01 6.37 -1.51
CA PHE A 94 5.04 5.45 -0.38
C PHE A 94 4.38 4.11 -0.70
N TYR A 95 4.79 3.10 0.05
CA TYR A 95 4.15 1.79 0.10
C TYR A 95 3.52 1.54 1.48
N CYS A 96 2.42 0.81 1.51
CA CYS A 96 1.81 0.34 2.74
C CYS A 96 1.18 -1.04 2.55
N ASP A 97 1.04 -1.80 3.66
CA ASP A 97 0.71 -3.22 3.68
C ASP A 97 -0.69 -3.52 4.24
N ARG A 98 -1.44 -2.49 4.64
CA ARG A 98 -2.82 -2.61 5.12
C ARG A 98 -3.80 -2.51 3.95
N GLU A 99 -4.95 -3.16 4.08
CA GLU A 99 -5.99 -3.02 3.07
C GLU A 99 -6.41 -1.55 2.90
N LEU A 100 -6.47 -1.10 1.65
CA LEU A 100 -6.93 0.24 1.26
C LEU A 100 -6.15 1.37 1.94
N CYS A 101 -4.89 1.13 2.32
CA CYS A 101 -4.08 2.09 3.07
C CYS A 101 -3.54 3.25 2.25
N ASN A 102 -3.50 3.11 0.93
CA ASN A 102 -2.99 4.12 0.02
C ASN A 102 -4.03 5.23 -0.25
N THR A 103 -4.68 5.73 0.80
CA THR A 103 -5.64 6.84 0.74
C THR A 103 -4.91 8.19 0.79
N GLY A 104 -5.24 9.08 -0.14
CA GLY A 104 -4.84 10.50 -0.12
C GLY A 104 -3.38 10.80 -0.50
N ALA A 105 -3.16 11.97 -1.12
CA ALA A 105 -1.82 12.55 -1.31
C ALA A 105 -1.37 13.36 -0.07
N LYS A 106 -2.32 13.90 0.70
CA LYS A 106 -2.06 14.67 1.94
C LYS A 106 -1.49 13.82 3.09
N THR A 107 -1.69 12.51 3.05
CA THR A 107 -1.12 11.58 4.02
C THR A 107 0.38 11.38 3.79
N ILE A 108 0.92 11.73 2.61
CA ILE A 108 2.34 11.57 2.28
C ILE A 108 3.19 12.59 3.02
N GLU A 109 2.76 13.85 3.08
CA GLU A 109 3.42 14.87 3.92
C GLU A 109 3.32 14.51 5.41
N GLY A 110 2.16 14.01 5.87
CA GLY A 110 1.99 13.53 7.24
C GLY A 110 2.94 12.37 7.58
N TYR A 111 3.05 11.37 6.69
CA TYR A 111 3.90 10.20 6.88
C TYR A 111 5.39 10.53 6.79
N LEU A 112 5.79 11.44 5.89
CA LEU A 112 7.17 11.95 5.82
C LEU A 112 7.53 12.77 7.06
N THR A 113 6.58 13.50 7.65
CA THR A 113 6.77 14.24 8.91
C THR A 113 6.92 13.28 10.10
N GLU A 114 6.13 12.21 10.15
CA GLU A 114 6.25 11.16 11.17
C GLU A 114 7.55 10.36 11.04
N LEU A 115 7.98 10.03 9.81
CA LEU A 115 9.26 9.36 9.55
C LEU A 115 10.47 10.22 9.94
N LYS A 116 10.44 11.53 9.65
CA LYS A 116 11.48 12.48 10.11
C LYS A 116 11.54 12.54 11.65
N SER A 117 10.39 12.68 12.29
CA SER A 117 10.25 12.69 13.75
C SER A 117 10.72 11.38 14.39
N PHE A 118 10.52 10.24 13.75
CA PHE A 118 11.02 8.95 14.23
C PHE A 118 12.54 8.84 14.12
N ARG A 119 13.13 9.29 13.01
CA ARG A 119 14.58 9.29 12.79
C ARG A 119 15.32 10.19 13.79
N GLU A 120 14.81 11.40 14.03
CA GLU A 120 15.39 12.35 15.00
C GLU A 120 15.32 11.86 16.46
N ARG A 121 14.39 10.95 16.77
CA ARG A 121 14.26 10.31 18.10
C ARG A 121 15.12 9.06 18.28
N THR A 122 15.63 8.49 17.19
CA THR A 122 16.47 7.28 17.22
C THR A 122 17.97 7.59 17.06
N GLU A 123 18.29 8.80 16.60
CA GLU A 123 19.67 9.30 16.44
C GLU A 123 20.13 10.24 17.60
N ASN A 124 19.28 10.47 18.61
CA ASN A 124 19.60 11.13 19.89
C ASN A 124 19.44 10.15 21.07
#